data_AF-A0A3N4GSJ0-F1
#
_entry.id   AF-A0A3N4GSJ0-F1
#
_cell.length_a   1.000
_cell.length_b   1.000
_cell.length_c   1.000
_cell.angle_alpha   90.00
_cell.angle_beta   90.00
_cell.angle_gamma   90.00
#
_symmetry.space_group_name_H-M   'P 1'
#
loop_
_entity.id
_entity.type
_entity.pdbx_description
1 polymer ?
#
loop_
_entity_poly.entity_id
_entity_poly.type
_entity_poly.pdbx_seq_one_letter_code
_entity_poly.pdbx_strand_id
1 'polypeptide(L)'
;MNRNQIIDLLTIASAYDRRTIGEGDIAAWSEASRRAGWRLELATDAIHEHYAQTSKWLMPGHITERIKLAARQPAPVDEAMRQLGAAPPASAERRAEVMAEIRKFADRKAMP
;
A
#
# COMPACT_ATOMS: atom_id res chain seq x y z
N MET A 1 15.37 3.02 10.63
CA MET A 1 15.96 4.37 10.58
C MET A 1 16.79 4.61 11.84
N ASN A 2 17.76 5.52 11.80
CA ASN A 2 18.53 5.91 12.99
C ASN A 2 17.82 7.02 13.81
N ARG A 3 18.36 7.34 14.99
CA ARG A 3 17.77 8.34 15.90
C ARG A 3 17.62 9.72 15.27
N ASN A 4 18.62 10.20 14.54
CA ASN A 4 18.58 11.52 13.92
C ASN A 4 17.48 11.57 12.84
N GLN A 5 17.36 10.53 12.02
CA GLN A 5 16.29 10.41 11.03
C GLN A 5 14.89 10.40 11.67
N ILE A 6 14.75 9.84 12.88
CA ILE A 6 13.48 9.88 13.62
C ILE A 6 13.18 11.30 14.12
N ILE A 7 14.20 12.02 14.60
CA ILE A 7 14.06 13.42 15.02
C ILE A 7 13.68 14.30 13.83
N ASP A 8 14.33 14.11 12.68
CA ASP A 8 14.01 14.83 11.44
C ASP A 8 12.55 14.58 11.05
N LEU A 9 12.12 13.31 11.05
CA LEU A 9 10.75 12.92 10.73
C LEU A 9 9.73 13.55 11.71
N LEU A 10 10.02 13.53 13.01
CA LEU A 10 9.16 14.15 14.04
C LEU A 10 9.13 15.67 13.93
N THR A 11 10.23 16.29 13.48
CA THR A 11 10.31 17.74 13.22
C THR A 11 9.39 18.11 12.07
N ILE A 12 9.36 17.31 11.00
CA ILE A 12 8.40 17.48 9.89
C ILE A 12 6.96 17.36 10.39
N ALA A 13 6.65 16.33 11.20
CA ALA A 13 5.31 16.17 11.77
C ALA A 13 4.91 17.38 12.64
N SER A 14 5.83 17.90 13.46
CA SER A 14 5.61 19.07 14.32
C SER A 14 5.31 20.34 13.52
N ALA A 15 5.83 20.48 12.30
CA ALA A 15 5.46 21.60 11.44
C ALA A 15 3.96 21.62 11.09
N TYR A 16 3.30 20.45 11.05
CA TYR A 16 1.86 20.32 10.80
C TYR A 16 1.02 20.41 12.07
N ASP A 17 1.37 19.64 13.11
CA ASP A 17 0.51 19.45 14.29
C ASP A 17 1.00 20.13 15.56
N ARG A 18 2.13 20.85 15.50
CA ARG A 18 2.73 21.56 16.63
C ARG A 18 3.03 20.66 17.84
N ARG A 19 3.27 19.35 17.64
CA ARG A 19 3.74 18.48 18.73
C ARG A 19 5.04 18.97 19.34
N THR A 20 5.15 18.80 20.65
CA THR A 20 6.46 18.82 21.34
C THR A 20 7.14 17.47 21.14
N ILE A 21 8.45 17.47 20.93
CA ILE A 21 9.23 16.26 20.69
C ILE A 21 10.04 15.96 21.96
N GLY A 22 9.71 14.88 22.66
CA GLY A 22 10.48 14.37 23.79
C GLY A 22 11.14 13.02 23.51
N GLU A 23 11.96 12.55 24.44
CA GLU A 23 12.63 11.23 24.34
C GLU A 23 11.61 10.08 24.23
N GLY A 24 10.46 10.20 24.88
CA GLY A 24 9.37 9.22 24.78
C GLY A 24 8.81 9.10 23.36
N ASP A 25 8.63 10.23 22.67
CA ASP A 25 8.19 10.26 21.27
C ASP A 25 9.23 9.63 20.35
N ILE A 26 10.50 10.00 20.54
CA ILE A 26 11.63 9.46 19.77
C ILE A 26 11.70 7.94 19.94
N ALA A 27 11.56 7.42 21.17
CA ALA A 27 11.59 5.99 21.44
C ALA A 27 10.41 5.25 20.79
N ALA A 28 9.18 5.76 20.93
CA ALA A 28 7.98 5.16 20.36
C ALA A 28 8.03 5.12 18.82
N TRP A 29 8.45 6.21 18.20
CA TRP A 29 8.58 6.30 16.74
C TRP A 29 9.74 5.45 16.20
N SER A 30 10.86 5.38 16.93
CA SER A 30 11.98 4.51 16.57
C SER A 30 11.57 3.03 16.55
N GLU A 31 10.82 2.59 17.56
CA GLU A 31 10.35 1.21 17.64
C GLU A 31 9.32 0.89 16.54
N ALA A 32 8.40 1.82 16.25
CA ALA A 32 7.46 1.68 15.13
C ALA A 32 8.20 1.56 13.79
N SER A 33 9.17 2.44 13.55
CA SER A 33 10.04 2.41 12.36
C SER A 33 10.77 1.09 12.21
N ARG A 34 11.33 0.56 13.31
CA ARG A 34 12.06 -0.72 13.30
C ARG A 34 11.13 -1.90 13.00
N ARG A 35 9.96 -1.97 13.65
CA ARG A 35 8.99 -3.06 13.45
C ARG A 35 8.42 -3.12 12.04
N ALA A 36 8.17 -1.95 11.45
CA ALA A 36 7.56 -1.85 10.12
C ALA A 36 8.57 -1.58 9.00
N GLY A 37 9.88 -1.57 9.31
CA GLY A 37 10.95 -1.43 8.32
C GLY A 37 10.89 -0.11 7.54
N TRP A 38 10.59 1.01 8.21
CA TRP A 38 10.46 2.30 7.50
C TRP A 38 11.80 2.74 6.90
N ARG A 39 11.71 3.31 5.70
CA ARG A 39 12.73 4.17 5.09
C ARG A 39 12.33 5.63 5.28
N LEU A 40 13.30 6.52 5.36
CA LEU A 40 13.06 7.94 5.64
C LEU A 40 12.16 8.55 4.57
N GLU A 41 12.44 8.28 3.29
CA GLU A 41 11.70 8.87 2.17
C GLU A 41 10.22 8.48 2.23
N LEU A 42 9.94 7.18 2.40
CA LEU A 42 8.57 6.67 2.49
C LEU A 42 7.81 7.18 3.71
N ALA A 43 8.50 7.35 4.84
CA ALA A 43 7.88 7.87 6.05
C ALA A 43 7.55 9.37 5.91
N THR A 44 8.44 10.15 5.29
CA THR A 44 8.20 11.56 4.97
C THR A 44 7.02 11.73 4.03
N ASP A 45 6.97 10.95 2.94
CA ASP A 45 5.85 10.98 2.00
C ASP A 45 4.52 10.64 2.70
N ALA A 46 4.53 9.64 3.59
CA ALA A 46 3.35 9.27 4.37
C ALA A 46 2.87 10.38 5.32
N ILE A 47 3.75 11.25 5.84
CA ILE A 47 3.35 12.44 6.62
C ILE A 47 2.61 13.41 5.71
N HIS A 48 3.21 13.75 4.56
CA HIS A 48 2.62 14.71 3.64
C HIS A 48 1.26 14.23 3.11
N GLU A 49 1.17 12.95 2.75
CA GLU A 49 -0.09 12.35 2.32
C GLU A 49 -1.14 12.37 3.43
N HIS A 50 -0.75 12.12 4.68
CA HIS A 50 -1.68 12.22 5.81
C HIS A 50 -2.31 13.60 5.89
N TYR A 51 -1.48 14.64 5.92
CA TYR A 51 -1.97 16.01 6.08
C TYR A 51 -2.58 16.60 4.81
N ALA A 52 -2.33 16.03 3.64
CA ALA A 52 -3.06 16.35 2.41
C ALA A 52 -4.51 15.82 2.43
N GLN A 53 -4.75 14.69 3.10
CA GLN A 53 -6.06 14.02 3.13
C GLN A 53 -6.87 14.32 4.40
N THR A 54 -6.21 14.66 5.51
CA THR A 54 -6.88 14.89 6.79
C THR A 54 -6.07 15.81 7.70
N SER A 55 -6.76 16.58 8.54
CA SER A 55 -6.14 17.42 9.58
C SER A 55 -6.02 16.72 10.95
N LYS A 56 -6.33 15.42 11.03
CA LYS A 56 -6.27 14.67 12.29
C LYS A 56 -4.82 14.54 12.78
N TRP A 57 -4.68 14.35 14.09
CA TRP A 57 -3.38 14.13 14.71
C TRP A 57 -2.69 12.87 14.16
N LEU A 58 -1.43 13.00 13.74
CA LEU A 58 -0.66 11.91 13.17
C LEU A 58 -0.03 10.99 14.24
N MET A 59 -0.23 9.68 14.11
CA MET A 59 0.35 8.66 14.98
C MET A 59 1.30 7.75 14.18
N PRO A 60 2.28 7.07 14.83
CA PRO A 60 3.17 6.14 14.13
C PRO A 60 2.45 5.05 13.32
N GLY A 61 1.30 4.59 13.83
CA GLY A 61 0.47 3.61 13.14
C GLY A 61 0.00 4.08 11.76
N HIS A 62 -0.33 5.37 11.61
CA HIS A 62 -0.76 5.96 10.36
C HIS A 62 0.33 5.93 9.28
N ILE A 63 1.60 6.08 9.69
CA ILE A 63 2.74 5.98 8.77
C ILE A 63 2.91 4.53 8.29
N THR A 64 2.87 3.56 9.21
CA THR A 64 2.90 2.14 8.86
C THR A 64 1.78 1.76 7.88
N GLU A 65 0.56 2.22 8.15
CA GLU A 65 -0.59 1.97 7.29
C GLU A 65 -0.38 2.53 5.88
N ARG A 66 0.04 3.79 5.77
CA ARG A 66 0.29 4.45 4.47
C ARG A 66 1.41 3.79 3.68
N ILE A 67 2.53 3.48 4.33
CA ILE A 67 3.63 2.75 3.67
C ILE A 67 3.15 1.40 3.13
N LYS A 68 2.32 0.68 3.89
CA LYS A 68 1.74 -0.60 3.44
C LYS A 68 0.75 -0.41 2.30
N LEU A 69 -0.06 0.64 2.32
CA LEU A 69 -1.00 0.95 1.25
C LEU A 69 -0.27 1.30 -0.05
N ALA A 70 0.78 2.13 0.03
CA ALA A 70 1.62 2.47 -1.11
C ALA A 70 2.30 1.22 -1.70
N ALA A 71 2.79 0.31 -0.86
CA ALA A 71 3.40 -0.95 -1.30
C ALA A 71 2.39 -1.95 -1.89
N ARG A 72 1.10 -1.81 -1.57
CA ARG A 72 0.01 -2.67 -2.08
C ARG A 72 -0.55 -2.18 -3.41
N GLN A 73 -0.24 -0.97 -3.85
CA GLN A 73 -0.71 -0.50 -5.15
C GLN A 73 -0.13 -1.43 -6.21
N PRO A 74 -0.97 -2.21 -6.93
CA PRO A 74 -0.47 -3.07 -7.99
C PRO A 74 0.22 -2.19 -9.03
N ALA A 75 1.26 -2.73 -9.66
CA ALA A 75 1.87 -2.10 -10.82
C ALA A 75 0.76 -1.68 -11.79
N PRO A 76 0.89 -0.54 -12.50
CA PRO A 76 -0.04 -0.17 -13.56
C PRO A 76 -0.34 -1.41 -14.40
N VAL A 77 -1.61 -1.66 -14.72
CA VAL A 77 -2.06 -2.89 -15.38
C VAL A 77 -1.17 -3.22 -16.59
N ASP A 78 -0.71 -2.18 -17.30
CA ASP A 78 0.21 -2.27 -18.43
C ASP A 78 1.57 -2.90 -18.08
N GLU A 79 2.14 -2.59 -16.92
CA GLU A 79 3.41 -3.14 -16.45
C GLU A 79 3.24 -4.58 -15.97
N ALA A 80 2.15 -4.88 -15.25
CA ALA A 80 1.80 -6.26 -14.89
C ALA A 80 1.59 -7.14 -16.13
N MET A 81 0.93 -6.60 -17.17
CA MET A 81 0.70 -7.28 -18.44
C MET A 81 2.00 -7.53 -19.23
N ARG A 82 2.97 -6.62 -19.16
CA ARG A 82 4.30 -6.83 -19.75
C ARG A 82 5.10 -7.92 -19.03
N GLN A 83 5.07 -7.93 -17.70
CA GLN A 83 5.81 -8.90 -16.87
C GLN A 83 5.23 -10.31 -16.95
N LEU A 84 3.91 -10.45 -17.08
CA LEU A 84 3.25 -11.74 -17.29
C LEU A 84 3.50 -12.34 -18.68
N GLY A 85 4.24 -11.64 -19.55
CA GLY A 85 4.49 -12.05 -20.93
C GLY A 85 3.16 -12.19 -21.65
N ALA A 86 2.53 -11.05 -21.97
CA ALA A 86 1.20 -10.95 -22.58
C ALA A 86 0.95 -12.05 -23.62
N ALA A 87 0.38 -13.17 -23.17
CA ALA A 87 -0.19 -14.14 -24.07
C ALA A 87 -1.31 -13.41 -24.80
N PRO A 88 -1.40 -13.51 -26.13
CA PRO A 88 -2.48 -12.88 -26.85
C PRO A 88 -3.81 -13.35 -26.22
N PRO A 89 -4.82 -12.46 -26.12
CA PRO A 89 -6.12 -12.85 -25.64
C PRO A 89 -6.57 -14.13 -26.37
N ALA A 90 -7.10 -15.10 -25.62
CA ALA A 90 -7.57 -16.35 -26.20
C ALA A 90 -8.46 -16.07 -27.42
N SER A 91 -8.26 -16.83 -28.50
CA SER A 91 -8.98 -16.63 -29.75
C SER A 91 -10.50 -16.69 -29.53
N ALA A 92 -11.27 -16.10 -30.45
CA ALA A 92 -12.72 -16.10 -30.37
C ALA A 92 -13.28 -17.53 -30.30
N GLU A 93 -12.65 -18.45 -31.04
CA GLU A 93 -12.98 -19.88 -31.07
C GLU A 93 -12.73 -20.53 -29.71
N ARG A 94 -11.56 -20.27 -29.09
CA ARG A 94 -11.23 -20.84 -27.77
C ARG A 94 -12.17 -20.33 -26.68
N ARG A 95 -12.57 -19.05 -26.77
CA ARG A 95 -13.56 -18.47 -25.86
C ARG A 95 -14.93 -19.13 -26.04
N ALA A 96 -15.36 -19.34 -27.28
CA ALA A 96 -16.64 -20.00 -27.57
C ALA A 96 -16.67 -21.45 -27.05
N GLU A 97 -15.57 -22.20 -27.23
CA GLU A 97 -15.42 -23.57 -26.74
C GLU A 97 -15.54 -23.64 -25.21
N VAL A 98 -14.77 -22.82 -24.48
CA VAL A 98 -14.80 -22.79 -23.02
C VAL A 98 -16.17 -22.37 -22.50
N MET A 99 -16.82 -21.39 -23.14
CA MET A 99 -18.16 -20.96 -22.74
C MET A 99 -19.21 -22.05 -22.99
N ALA A 100 -19.09 -22.84 -24.07
CA ALA A 100 -19.95 -23.99 -24.30
C ALA A 100 -19.73 -25.09 -23.25
N GLU A 101 -18.50 -25.27 -22.78
CA GLU A 101 -18.17 -26.21 -21.71
C GLU A 101 -18.76 -25.78 -20.37
N ILE A 102 -18.59 -24.50 -20.00
CA ILE A 102 -19.20 -23.90 -18.80
C ILE A 102 -20.72 -24.05 -18.84
N ARG A 103 -21.35 -23.83 -20.00
CA ARG A 103 -22.79 -24.03 -20.19
C ARG A 103 -23.22 -25.46 -19.87
N LYS A 104 -22.52 -26.47 -20.41
CA LYS A 104 -22.79 -27.89 -20.12
C LYS A 104 -22.69 -28.22 -18.63
N PHE A 105 -21.69 -27.66 -17.94
CA PHE A 105 -21.55 -27.84 -16.50
C PHE A 105 -22.65 -27.14 -15.70
N ALA A 106 -23.07 -25.94 -16.11
CA ALA A 106 -24.18 -25.22 -15.51
C ALA A 106 -25.50 -25.96 -15.70
N ASP A 107 -25.77 -26.47 -16.89
CA ASP A 107 -26.99 -27.22 -17.22
C ASP A 107 -27.05 -28.56 -16.47
N ARG A 108 -25.90 -29.25 -16.31
CA ARG A 108 -25.80 -30.49 -15.51
C ARG A 108 -26.04 -30.24 -14.01
N LYS A 109 -25.64 -29.08 -13.49
CA LYS A 109 -25.88 -28.68 -12.10
C LYS A 109 -27.31 -28.20 -11.87
N ALA A 110 -28.02 -27.81 -12.93
CA ALA A 110 -29.41 -27.35 -12.90
C ALA A 110 -30.44 -28.47 -13.11
N MET A 111 -30.02 -29.71 -13.39
CA MET A 111 -30.93 -30.86 -13.34
C MET A 111 -31.19 -31.28 -11.88
N PRO A 112 -32.46 -31.36 -11.46
CA PRO A 112 -32.86 -31.69 -10.08
C PRO A 112 -32.57 -33.16 -9.70
#